data_AF-A0A8D8YCC8-F1
#
_entry.id   AF-A0A8D8YCC8-F1
#
_cell.length_a   1.000
_cell.length_b   1.000
_cell.length_c   1.000
_cell.angle_alpha   90.00
_cell.angle_beta   90.00
_cell.angle_gamma   90.00
#
_symmetry.space_group_name_H-M   'P 1'
#
loop_
_entity.id
_entity.type
_entity.pdbx_description
1 polymer ?
#
loop_
_entity_poly.entity_id
_entity_poly.type
_entity_poly.pdbx_seq_one_letter_code
_entity_poly.pdbx_strand_id
1 'polypeptide(L)'
;MSVQYDGDETRNEKQARSLERARKRALSSNLMQELKEEYLDRPMEYSHSSSNTLKNVISQREQERQDYEETYFTRLPLEKKKKSSFHQMTLNSIGDQVTRFEDLSVLHGGEGNYEPGAKKRKKQMMEGKKKKGGGKGKAKGKKRKFK
;
A
#
# COMPACT_ATOMS: atom_id res chain seq x y z
N MET A 1 -0.66 -0.78 -22.40
CA MET A 1 -0.91 0.56 -21.81
C MET A 1 -2.39 0.83 -21.95
N SER A 2 -3.17 0.78 -20.88
CA SER A 2 -4.56 1.26 -20.93
C SER A 2 -4.54 2.77 -20.67
N VAL A 3 -5.01 3.53 -21.67
CA VAL A 3 -5.26 4.95 -21.52
C VAL A 3 -6.67 5.05 -20.92
N GLN A 4 -6.76 5.38 -19.63
CA GLN A 4 -8.05 5.67 -19.01
C GLN A 4 -8.59 6.94 -19.68
N TYR A 5 -9.71 6.82 -20.38
CA TYR A 5 -10.39 7.92 -21.03
C TYR A 5 -11.18 8.69 -19.97
N ASP A 6 -10.59 9.77 -19.43
CA ASP A 6 -11.23 10.62 -18.41
C ASP A 6 -12.16 11.70 -19.02
N GLY A 7 -12.55 11.54 -20.30
CA GLY A 7 -13.15 12.60 -21.12
C GLY A 7 -14.53 13.09 -20.70
N ASP A 8 -15.33 12.21 -20.07
CA ASP A 8 -16.75 12.49 -19.78
C ASP A 8 -17.15 12.28 -18.31
N GLU A 9 -16.20 12.03 -17.39
CA GLU A 9 -16.55 11.84 -15.98
C GLU A 9 -16.95 13.18 -15.33
N THR A 10 -18.23 13.32 -14.95
CA THR A 10 -18.73 14.49 -14.24
C THR A 10 -18.07 14.61 -12.85
N ARG A 11 -18.00 15.83 -12.28
CA ARG A 11 -17.46 16.01 -10.91
C ARG A 11 -18.18 15.14 -9.87
N ASN A 12 -19.47 14.90 -10.09
CA ASN A 12 -20.31 14.07 -9.23
C ASN A 12 -19.91 12.60 -9.32
N GLU A 13 -19.62 12.07 -10.51
CA GLU A 13 -19.13 10.70 -10.70
C GLU A 13 -17.77 10.48 -10.04
N LYS A 14 -16.86 11.45 -10.14
CA LYS A 14 -15.55 11.39 -9.47
C LYS A 14 -15.70 11.33 -7.95
N GLN A 15 -16.60 12.15 -7.39
CA GLN A 15 -16.90 12.14 -5.96
C GLN A 15 -17.52 10.80 -5.54
N ALA A 16 -18.52 10.29 -6.28
CA ALA A 16 -19.15 9.01 -6.01
C ALA A 16 -18.13 7.86 -6.04
N ARG A 17 -17.25 7.81 -7.05
CA ARG A 17 -16.16 6.81 -7.16
C ARG A 17 -15.18 6.90 -5.99
N SER A 18 -14.88 8.12 -5.53
CA SER A 18 -13.99 8.32 -4.38
C SER A 18 -14.62 7.84 -3.07
N LEU A 19 -15.91 8.11 -2.87
CA LEU A 19 -16.69 7.64 -1.73
C LEU A 19 -16.84 6.12 -1.74
N GLU A 20 -17.10 5.51 -2.90
CA GLU A 20 -17.17 4.06 -3.04
C GLU A 20 -15.83 3.41 -2.66
N ARG A 21 -14.72 3.97 -3.15
CA ARG A 21 -13.37 3.51 -2.79
C ARG A 21 -13.10 3.64 -1.30
N ALA A 22 -13.57 4.72 -0.68
CA ALA A 22 -13.47 4.94 0.76
C ALA A 22 -14.25 3.89 1.56
N ARG A 23 -15.50 3.62 1.15
CA ARG A 23 -16.35 2.58 1.74
C ARG A 23 -15.69 1.22 1.63
N LYS A 24 -15.19 0.85 0.44
CA LYS A 24 -14.45 -0.40 0.22
C LYS A 24 -13.24 -0.49 1.14
N ARG A 25 -12.48 0.60 1.29
CA ARG A 25 -11.32 0.64 2.18
C ARG A 25 -11.69 0.44 3.64
N ALA A 26 -12.71 1.17 4.13
CA ALA A 26 -13.19 1.06 5.50
C ALA A 26 -13.70 -0.36 5.81
N LEU A 27 -14.43 -0.99 4.88
CA LEU A 27 -14.87 -2.38 5.01
C LEU A 27 -13.72 -3.39 4.93
N SER A 28 -12.68 -3.11 4.14
CA SER A 28 -11.46 -3.93 4.07
C SER A 28 -10.46 -3.63 5.19
N SER A 29 -10.85 -2.83 6.20
CA SER A 29 -9.96 -2.52 7.31
C SER A 29 -9.73 -3.73 8.20
N ASN A 30 -8.53 -3.81 8.80
CA ASN A 30 -8.16 -4.94 9.66
C ASN A 30 -9.18 -5.11 10.80
N LEU A 31 -9.55 -4.00 11.45
CA LEU A 31 -10.55 -4.01 12.52
C LEU A 31 -11.90 -4.56 12.06
N MET A 32 -12.39 -4.16 10.89
CA MET A 32 -13.66 -4.68 10.34
C MET A 32 -13.56 -6.15 9.95
N GLN A 33 -12.40 -6.61 9.46
CA GLN A 33 -12.16 -8.01 9.14
C GLN A 33 -12.10 -8.88 10.39
N GLU A 34 -11.40 -8.43 11.45
CA GLU A 34 -11.33 -9.11 12.75
C GLU A 34 -12.72 -9.24 13.39
N LEU A 35 -13.51 -8.16 13.41
CA LEU A 35 -14.90 -8.21 13.87
C LEU A 35 -15.71 -9.22 13.03
N LYS A 36 -15.58 -9.17 11.70
CA LYS A 36 -16.28 -10.12 10.83
C LYS A 36 -15.91 -11.57 11.17
N GLU A 37 -14.67 -11.86 11.51
CA GLU A 37 -14.21 -13.21 11.89
C GLU A 37 -14.73 -13.64 13.27
N GLU A 38 -14.86 -12.72 14.23
CA GLU A 38 -15.42 -13.01 15.55
C GLU A 38 -16.93 -13.31 15.50
N TYR A 39 -17.67 -12.55 14.70
CA TYR A 39 -19.12 -12.68 14.62
C TYR A 39 -19.60 -13.75 13.61
N LEU A 40 -18.76 -14.13 12.65
CA LEU A 40 -19.08 -15.21 11.71
C LEU A 40 -18.39 -16.50 12.14
N ASP A 41 -19.19 -17.48 12.55
CA ASP A 41 -18.74 -18.84 12.88
C ASP A 41 -18.43 -19.69 11.63
N ARG A 42 -17.71 -19.10 10.67
CA ARG A 42 -17.23 -19.79 9.46
C ARG A 42 -15.79 -20.27 9.71
N PRO A 43 -15.43 -21.49 9.28
CA PRO A 43 -14.07 -21.97 9.42
C PRO A 43 -13.10 -21.08 8.65
N MET A 44 -11.96 -20.76 9.27
CA MET A 44 -10.89 -19.98 8.66
C MET A 44 -9.78 -20.91 8.17
N GLU A 45 -9.34 -20.69 6.93
CA GLU A 45 -8.23 -21.43 6.35
C GLU A 45 -6.90 -20.89 6.89
N TYR A 46 -6.22 -21.71 7.70
CA TYR A 46 -4.88 -21.42 8.17
C TYR A 46 -3.87 -22.18 7.32
N SER A 47 -2.92 -21.46 6.72
CA SER A 47 -1.77 -22.12 6.10
C SER A 47 -0.82 -22.60 7.19
N HIS A 48 -0.33 -23.83 7.10
CA HIS A 48 0.62 -24.39 8.07
C HIS A 48 1.93 -23.57 8.22
N SER A 49 2.23 -22.65 7.28
CA SER A 49 3.39 -21.74 7.35
C SER A 49 3.05 -20.35 7.93
N SER A 50 1.77 -20.01 8.12
CA SER A 50 1.31 -18.63 8.27
C SER A 50 1.09 -18.16 9.71
N SER A 51 2.00 -18.51 10.63
CA SER A 51 2.03 -17.89 11.97
C SER A 51 2.19 -16.36 11.93
N ASN A 52 2.58 -15.78 10.79
CA ASN A 52 2.72 -14.35 10.59
C ASN A 52 1.67 -13.86 9.58
N THR A 53 0.79 -12.99 10.02
CA THR A 53 -0.21 -12.20 9.26
C THR A 53 0.30 -11.57 7.96
N LEU A 54 1.58 -11.21 7.88
CA LEU A 54 2.19 -10.81 6.61
C LEU A 54 2.15 -11.88 5.55
N LYS A 55 2.40 -13.11 5.97
CA LYS A 55 2.37 -14.26 5.09
C LYS A 55 0.96 -14.42 4.54
N ASN A 56 -0.09 -13.98 5.25
CA ASN A 56 -1.46 -13.97 4.72
C ASN A 56 -1.61 -12.96 3.57
N VAL A 57 -1.15 -11.72 3.74
CA VAL A 57 -1.21 -10.70 2.65
C VAL A 57 -0.37 -11.12 1.44
N ILE A 58 0.80 -11.70 1.70
CA ILE A 58 1.65 -12.27 0.67
C ILE A 58 0.97 -13.46 -0.01
N SER A 59 0.36 -14.36 0.78
CA SER A 59 -0.32 -15.56 0.30
C SER A 59 -1.50 -15.19 -0.58
N GLN A 60 -2.28 -14.17 -0.22
CA GLN A 60 -3.37 -13.67 -1.06
C GLN A 60 -2.84 -13.19 -2.43
N ARG A 61 -1.74 -12.43 -2.47
CA ARG A 61 -1.12 -12.02 -3.75
C ARG A 61 -0.55 -13.19 -4.54
N GLU A 62 -0.03 -14.20 -3.85
CA GLU A 62 0.47 -15.43 -4.48
C GLU A 62 -0.69 -16.23 -5.07
N GLN A 63 -1.82 -16.32 -4.35
CA GLN A 63 -3.06 -16.97 -4.78
C GLN A 63 -3.67 -16.24 -5.98
N GLU A 64 -3.84 -14.91 -5.91
CA GLU A 64 -4.30 -14.11 -7.05
C GLU A 64 -3.42 -14.31 -8.30
N ARG A 65 -2.11 -14.49 -8.12
CA ARG A 65 -1.20 -14.82 -9.23
C ARG A 65 -1.50 -16.21 -9.78
N GLN A 66 -1.66 -17.21 -8.93
CA GLN A 66 -2.00 -18.58 -9.33
C GLN A 66 -3.34 -18.61 -10.06
N ASP A 67 -4.38 -18.00 -9.49
CA ASP A 67 -5.71 -17.91 -10.08
C ASP A 67 -5.66 -17.30 -11.49
N TYR A 68 -4.86 -16.24 -11.68
CA TYR A 68 -4.65 -15.65 -13.01
C TYR A 68 -3.93 -16.63 -13.96
N GLU A 69 -2.86 -17.27 -13.51
CA GLU A 69 -2.10 -18.22 -14.34
C GLU A 69 -2.96 -19.42 -14.76
N GLU A 70 -3.84 -19.91 -13.88
CA GLU A 70 -4.79 -21.00 -14.15
C GLU A 70 -5.93 -20.56 -15.07
N THR A 71 -6.50 -19.37 -14.83
CA THR A 71 -7.61 -18.84 -15.65
C THR A 71 -7.20 -18.63 -17.10
N TYR A 72 -5.97 -18.12 -17.33
CA TYR A 72 -5.48 -17.79 -18.67
C TYR A 72 -4.49 -18.81 -19.23
N PHE A 73 -4.17 -19.86 -18.48
CA PHE A 73 -3.18 -20.89 -18.84
C PHE A 73 -1.81 -20.32 -19.26
N THR A 74 -1.39 -19.20 -18.65
CA THR A 74 -0.13 -18.52 -18.97
C THR A 74 0.63 -18.12 -17.71
N ARG A 75 1.94 -18.41 -17.65
CA ARG A 75 2.80 -18.03 -16.51
C ARG A 75 3.22 -16.57 -16.56
N LEU A 76 3.21 -15.90 -15.41
CA LEU A 76 3.66 -14.51 -15.29
C LEU A 76 5.18 -14.44 -15.04
N PRO A 77 5.93 -13.56 -15.74
CA PRO A 77 7.36 -13.38 -15.48
C PRO A 77 7.64 -12.71 -14.12
N LEU A 78 8.64 -13.21 -13.40
CA LEU A 78 9.04 -12.67 -12.10
C LEU A 78 10.09 -11.57 -12.23
N GLU A 79 9.76 -10.36 -11.77
CA GLU A 79 10.71 -9.23 -11.74
C GLU A 79 11.62 -9.27 -10.50
N LYS A 80 12.91 -8.97 -10.68
CA LYS A 80 13.90 -8.91 -9.57
C LYS A 80 13.54 -7.89 -8.49
N LYS A 81 12.86 -6.79 -8.86
CA LYS A 81 12.42 -5.74 -7.92
C LYS A 81 11.41 -6.25 -6.88
N LYS A 82 10.55 -7.19 -7.27
CA LYS A 82 9.54 -7.79 -6.38
C LYS A 82 10.18 -8.61 -5.25
N LYS A 83 11.34 -9.23 -5.50
CA LYS A 83 12.11 -9.99 -4.47
C LYS A 83 12.59 -9.09 -3.32
N SER A 84 13.04 -7.87 -3.61
CA SER A 84 13.53 -6.94 -2.59
C SER A 84 12.37 -6.33 -1.77
N SER A 85 11.24 -6.05 -2.41
CA SER A 85 10.05 -5.52 -1.73
C SER A 85 9.54 -6.48 -0.66
N PHE A 86 9.58 -7.78 -0.93
CA PHE A 86 9.17 -8.82 0.02
C PHE A 86 9.95 -8.77 1.33
N HIS A 87 11.26 -8.52 1.25
CA HIS A 87 12.15 -8.42 2.41
C HIS A 87 11.88 -7.18 3.27
N GLN A 88 11.43 -6.07 2.67
CA GLN A 88 11.13 -4.83 3.40
C GLN A 88 9.77 -4.88 4.11
N MET A 89 8.85 -5.72 3.64
CA MET A 89 7.52 -5.84 4.25
C MET A 89 7.56 -6.52 5.63
N THR A 90 8.58 -7.34 5.92
CA THR A 90 8.58 -8.24 7.10
C THR A 90 8.62 -7.54 8.46
N LEU A 91 9.30 -6.40 8.56
CA LEU A 91 9.53 -5.72 9.83
C LEU A 91 8.47 -4.66 10.17
N ASN A 92 7.93 -3.97 9.17
CA ASN A 92 7.03 -2.84 9.38
C ASN A 92 5.57 -3.25 9.62
N SER A 93 5.21 -4.49 9.29
CA SER A 93 3.83 -4.95 9.27
C SER A 93 3.22 -5.23 10.63
N ILE A 94 4.03 -5.67 11.60
CA ILE A 94 3.54 -6.06 12.93
C ILE A 94 3.08 -4.79 13.65
N GLY A 95 3.88 -3.72 13.55
CA GLY A 95 3.49 -2.40 14.03
C GLY A 95 2.26 -1.88 13.29
N ASP A 96 2.22 -1.99 11.96
CA ASP A 96 1.05 -1.55 11.19
C ASP A 96 -0.22 -2.30 11.60
N GLN A 97 -0.20 -3.61 11.83
CA GLN A 97 -1.41 -4.34 12.21
C GLN A 97 -1.98 -3.90 13.56
N VAL A 98 -1.12 -3.73 14.56
CA VAL A 98 -1.55 -3.33 15.91
C VAL A 98 -1.97 -1.87 15.97
N THR A 99 -1.42 -1.01 15.10
CA THR A 99 -1.62 0.45 15.16
C THR A 99 -2.45 1.03 14.01
N ARG A 100 -2.97 0.20 13.11
CA ARG A 100 -3.78 0.63 11.96
C ARG A 100 -5.25 0.80 12.35
N PHE A 101 -5.54 1.95 12.95
CA PHE A 101 -6.90 2.43 13.14
C PHE A 101 -7.33 3.21 11.89
N GLU A 102 -8.20 2.59 11.07
CA GLU A 102 -8.76 3.24 9.89
C GLU A 102 -9.90 4.19 10.23
N ASP A 103 -10.18 5.13 9.33
CA ASP A 103 -11.35 5.99 9.42
C ASP A 103 -12.61 5.25 8.94
N LEU A 104 -13.50 4.93 9.88
CA LEU A 104 -14.76 4.23 9.63
C LEU A 104 -15.96 5.18 9.51
N SER A 105 -15.76 6.49 9.60
CA SER A 105 -16.84 7.49 9.55
C SER A 105 -17.69 7.39 8.28
N VAL A 106 -17.06 6.97 7.17
CA VAL A 106 -17.71 6.76 5.87
C VAL A 106 -18.79 5.67 5.90
N LEU A 107 -18.69 4.72 6.82
CA LEU A 107 -19.66 3.62 6.94
C LEU A 107 -20.89 4.01 7.77
N HIS A 108 -20.74 4.93 8.73
CA HIS A 108 -21.81 5.30 9.67
C HIS A 108 -22.74 6.42 9.16
N GLY A 109 -22.79 6.66 7.85
CA GLY A 109 -23.72 7.63 7.26
C GLY A 109 -23.33 9.10 7.43
N GLY A 110 -22.08 9.40 7.79
CA GLY A 110 -21.56 10.78 7.78
C GLY A 110 -21.35 11.29 6.35
N GLU A 111 -22.42 11.67 5.64
CA GLU A 111 -22.36 12.12 4.24
C GLU A 111 -21.56 13.42 4.00
N GLY A 112 -21.04 14.08 5.04
CA GLY A 112 -20.48 15.43 4.93
C GLY A 112 -18.96 15.59 5.02
N ASN A 113 -18.20 14.59 5.45
CA ASN A 113 -16.80 14.83 5.89
C ASN A 113 -15.76 13.84 5.34
N TYR A 114 -16.08 13.10 4.27
CA TYR A 114 -15.04 12.33 3.60
C TYR A 114 -14.16 13.26 2.75
N GLU A 115 -13.07 13.74 3.34
CA GLU A 115 -12.02 14.46 2.62
C GLU A 115 -11.00 13.47 2.05
N PRO A 116 -11.00 13.22 0.73
CA PRO A 116 -10.06 12.29 0.11
C PRO A 116 -8.65 12.86 0.20
N GLY A 117 -7.91 12.48 1.24
CA GLY A 117 -6.48 12.79 1.33
C GLY A 117 -6.07 13.80 2.39
N ALA A 118 -6.73 13.82 3.56
CA ALA A 118 -6.11 14.34 4.79
C ALA A 118 -4.95 13.43 5.27
N LYS A 119 -4.02 13.08 4.36
CA LYS A 119 -2.65 12.81 4.77
C LYS A 119 -2.21 14.10 5.44
N LYS A 120 -2.10 14.11 6.78
CA LYS A 120 -1.27 15.08 7.48
C LYS A 120 0.14 14.94 6.92
N ARG A 121 0.42 15.60 5.78
CA ARG A 121 1.78 15.93 5.38
C ARG A 121 2.26 16.78 6.54
N LYS A 122 3.14 16.23 7.38
CA LYS A 122 3.85 16.99 8.40
C LYS A 122 4.62 18.07 7.64
N LYS A 123 3.96 19.22 7.44
CA LYS A 123 4.54 20.43 6.90
C LYS A 123 5.35 21.04 8.03
N GLN A 124 6.51 20.46 8.32
CA GLN A 124 7.59 21.24 8.94
C GLN A 124 8.33 21.92 7.79
N MET A 125 7.77 23.07 7.40
CA MET A 125 8.55 24.14 6.81
C MET A 125 9.65 24.52 7.82
N MET A 126 10.89 24.11 7.57
CA MET A 126 12.03 24.94 7.96
C MET A 126 12.40 25.79 6.76
N GLU A 127 11.71 26.92 6.67
CA GLU A 127 12.11 28.05 5.88
C GLU A 127 13.33 28.69 6.55
N GLY A 128 14.46 28.77 5.84
CA GLY A 128 15.60 29.57 6.28
C GLY A 128 16.98 28.97 6.07
N LYS A 129 17.49 29.09 4.82
CA LYS A 129 18.78 29.72 4.46
C LYS A 129 19.32 29.16 3.14
N LYS A 130 19.06 29.89 2.06
CA LYS A 130 19.91 29.86 0.87
C LYS A 130 21.30 30.38 1.27
N LYS A 131 22.34 29.55 1.19
CA LYS A 131 23.71 30.02 0.95
C LYS A 131 24.14 29.58 -0.44
N LYS A 132 24.10 30.54 -1.37
CA LYS A 132 24.89 30.55 -2.61
C LYS A 132 26.37 30.62 -2.21
N GLY A 133 27.22 29.85 -2.90
CA GLY A 133 28.64 30.20 -3.03
C GLY A 133 29.60 29.03 -3.23
N GLY A 134 30.22 28.97 -4.40
CA GLY A 134 31.59 28.46 -4.56
C GLY A 134 31.73 27.00 -4.99
N GLY A 135 31.79 26.77 -6.31
CA GLY A 135 32.35 25.53 -6.84
C GLY A 135 33.86 25.42 -6.60
N LYS A 136 34.39 24.19 -6.66
CA LYS A 136 35.66 23.80 -7.31
C LYS A 136 35.97 22.32 -7.07
N GLY A 137 36.36 21.64 -8.15
CA GLY A 137 37.40 20.61 -8.13
C GLY A 137 36.97 19.17 -7.85
N LYS A 138 36.83 18.39 -8.93
CA LYS A 138 36.95 16.93 -8.87
C LYS A 138 38.36 16.56 -8.41
N ALA A 139 38.50 15.83 -7.31
CA ALA A 139 39.72 15.11 -6.98
C ALA A 139 39.50 13.61 -7.23
N LYS A 140 40.02 13.11 -8.37
CA LYS A 140 40.11 11.69 -8.66
C LYS A 140 41.10 11.06 -7.69
N GLY A 141 40.61 10.22 -6.76
CA GLY A 141 41.44 9.41 -5.88
C GLY A 141 42.30 8.43 -6.69
N LYS A 142 43.63 8.61 -6.65
CA LYS A 142 44.60 7.65 -7.18
C LYS A 142 44.52 6.36 -6.35
N LYS A 143 44.14 5.24 -6.97
CA LYS A 143 44.26 3.91 -6.37
C LYS A 143 45.76 3.57 -6.25
N ARG A 144 46.25 3.37 -5.03
CA ARG A 144 47.56 2.76 -4.76
C ARG A 144 47.44 1.25 -4.99
N LYS A 145 48.26 0.70 -5.89
CA LYS A 145 48.47 -0.76 -5.97
C LYS A 145 49.42 -1.15 -4.83
N PHE A 146 49.03 -2.13 -4.02
CA PHE A 146 49.97 -2.83 -3.16
C PHE A 146 50.68 -3.91 -4.02
N LYS A 147 52.00 -4.00 -3.82
CA LYS A 147 52.88 -5.03 -4.36
C LYS A 147 52.92 -6.19 -3.37
#